data_AF-A0A4Y2FF25-F1
#
_entry.id   AF-A0A4Y2FF25-F1
#
_cell.length_a   1.000
_cell.length_b   1.000
_cell.length_c   1.000
_cell.angle_alpha   90.00
_cell.angle_beta   90.00
_cell.angle_gamma   90.00
#
_symmetry.space_group_name_H-M   'P 1'
#
loop_
_entity.id
_entity.type
_entity.pdbx_description
1 polymer ?
#
loop_
_entity_poly.entity_id
_entity_poly.type
_entity_poly.pdbx_seq_one_letter_code
_entity_poly.pdbx_strand_id
1 'polypeptide(L)'
;MDREIVDEIILRTNQKLENARKKFEIPEEEMDYDEYQRKLKLYKERARRYRNTNEEKLKAFIGALLLSSICKSDKEDIGNLFSSGPTGRPIFQAAVSGKRFEVLMVCLRFDNAQDRDYGKLKLKQK
;
A
#
# COMPACT_ATOMS: atom_id res chain seq x y z
N MET A 1 -3.38 10.58 -17.49
CA MET A 1 -3.06 9.14 -17.39
C MET A 1 -4.19 8.41 -18.08
N ASP A 2 -3.87 7.43 -18.91
CA ASP A 2 -4.91 6.63 -19.58
C ASP A 2 -5.78 5.93 -18.53
N ARG A 3 -7.10 5.96 -18.73
CA ARG A 3 -8.07 5.45 -17.76
C ARG A 3 -7.94 3.94 -17.60
N GLU A 4 -7.69 3.24 -18.70
CA GLU A 4 -7.48 1.78 -18.70
C GLU A 4 -6.26 1.38 -17.86
N ILE A 5 -5.17 2.13 -17.98
CA ILE A 5 -3.94 1.88 -17.21
C ILE A 5 -4.20 2.09 -15.72
N VAL A 6 -4.91 3.17 -15.36
CA VAL A 6 -5.24 3.50 -13.97
C VAL A 6 -6.10 2.40 -13.36
N ASP A 7 -7.13 1.96 -14.08
CA ASP A 7 -8.06 0.94 -13.61
C ASP A 7 -7.36 -0.40 -13.40
N GLU A 8 -6.45 -0.79 -14.31
CA GLU A 8 -5.65 -2.00 -14.17
C GLU A 8 -4.73 -1.93 -12.94
N ILE A 9 -4.01 -0.81 -12.75
CA ILE A 9 -3.16 -0.61 -11.56
C ILE A 9 -4.00 -0.72 -10.28
N ILE A 10 -5.17 -0.10 -10.25
CA ILE A 10 -6.08 -0.15 -9.09
C ILE A 10 -6.53 -1.58 -8.81
N LEU A 11 -6.99 -2.30 -9.84
CA LEU A 11 -7.44 -3.68 -9.73
C LEU A 11 -6.36 -4.58 -9.11
N ARG A 12 -5.16 -4.56 -9.68
CA ARG A 12 -4.04 -5.42 -9.24
C ARG A 12 -3.52 -5.03 -7.86
N THR A 13 -3.43 -3.73 -7.60
CA THR A 13 -3.03 -3.21 -6.28
C THR A 13 -4.04 -3.61 -5.21
N ASN A 14 -5.34 -3.53 -5.50
CA ASN A 14 -6.39 -3.93 -4.57
C ASN A 14 -6.38 -5.43 -4.29
N GLN A 15 -6.12 -6.26 -5.30
CA GLN A 15 -5.92 -7.69 -5.08
C GLN A 15 -4.74 -7.96 -4.12
N LYS A 16 -3.62 -7.24 -4.28
CA LYS A 16 -2.46 -7.36 -3.38
C LYS A 16 -2.77 -6.87 -1.96
N LEU A 17 -3.50 -5.76 -1.82
CA LEU A 17 -3.93 -5.19 -0.54
C LEU A 17 -4.86 -6.15 0.20
N GLU A 18 -5.81 -6.76 -0.50
CA GLU A 18 -6.72 -7.74 0.09
C GLU A 18 -5.98 -8.97 0.58
N ASN A 19 -5.09 -9.53 -0.23
CA ASN A 19 -4.26 -10.66 0.16
C ASN A 19 -3.37 -10.33 1.37
N ALA A 20 -2.88 -9.10 1.48
CA ALA A 20 -2.15 -8.66 2.67
C ALA A 20 -3.07 -8.56 3.90
N ARG A 21 -4.31 -8.08 3.73
CA ARG A 21 -5.29 -7.96 4.82
C ARG A 21 -5.69 -9.31 5.40
N LYS A 22 -5.93 -10.32 4.55
CA LYS A 22 -6.32 -11.69 4.97
C LYS A 22 -5.31 -12.33 5.92
N LYS A 23 -4.01 -12.00 5.78
CA LYS A 23 -2.95 -12.49 6.69
C LYS A 23 -3.09 -12.02 8.14
N PHE A 24 -3.93 -11.02 8.39
CA PHE A 24 -4.14 -10.46 9.71
C PHE A 24 -5.53 -10.77 10.28
N GLU A 25 -6.34 -11.56 9.58
CA GLU A 25 -7.64 -11.98 10.09
C GLU A 25 -7.48 -12.72 11.42
N ILE A 26 -8.45 -12.52 12.30
CA ILE A 26 -8.46 -13.14 13.62
C ILE A 26 -8.89 -14.59 13.40
N PRO A 27 -8.11 -15.59 13.86
CA PRO A 27 -8.48 -16.99 13.75
C PRO A 27 -9.84 -17.25 14.42
N GLU A 28 -10.61 -18.18 13.85
CA GLU A 28 -11.85 -18.71 14.44
C GLU A 28 -11.51 -19.78 15.50
N GLU A 29 -10.67 -19.41 16.47
CA GLU A 29 -10.30 -20.27 17.59
C GLU A 29 -10.92 -19.71 18.88
N GLU A 30 -11.24 -20.58 19.82
CA GLU A 30 -11.73 -20.16 21.14
C GLU A 30 -10.63 -19.39 21.86
N MET A 31 -10.93 -18.15 22.23
CA MET A 31 -9.98 -17.23 22.84
C MET A 31 -10.60 -16.57 24.06
N ASP A 32 -9.75 -16.24 25.03
CA ASP A 32 -10.12 -15.37 26.14
C ASP A 32 -10.61 -14.01 25.63
N TYR A 33 -11.61 -13.43 26.32
CA TYR A 33 -12.29 -12.21 25.87
C TYR A 33 -11.32 -11.02 25.77
N ASP A 34 -10.41 -10.87 26.73
CA ASP A 34 -9.45 -9.76 26.74
C ASP A 34 -8.44 -9.91 25.59
N GLU A 35 -8.00 -11.13 25.30
CA GLU A 35 -7.16 -11.44 24.15
C GLU A 35 -7.88 -11.10 22.83
N TYR A 36 -9.16 -11.46 22.72
CA TYR A 36 -9.99 -11.14 21.55
C TYR A 36 -10.09 -9.64 21.30
N GLN A 37 -10.40 -8.85 22.34
CA GLN A 37 -10.49 -7.40 22.20
C GLN A 37 -9.16 -6.78 21.74
N ARG A 38 -8.04 -7.29 22.24
CA ARG A 38 -6.70 -6.85 21.82
C ARG A 38 -6.43 -7.18 20.35
N LYS A 39 -6.69 -8.41 19.90
CA LYS A 39 -6.51 -8.80 18.49
C LYS A 39 -7.45 -8.03 17.57
N LEU A 40 -8.70 -7.81 17.98
CA LEU A 40 -9.68 -7.04 17.23
C LEU A 40 -9.26 -5.59 17.03
N LYS A 41 -8.71 -4.94 18.05
CA LYS A 41 -8.16 -3.59 17.95
C LYS A 41 -7.03 -3.52 16.93
N LEU A 42 -6.06 -4.44 17.02
CA LEU A 42 -4.93 -4.51 16.10
C LEU A 42 -5.37 -4.81 14.66
N TYR A 43 -6.32 -5.72 14.47
CA TYR A 43 -6.91 -6.01 13.17
C TYR A 43 -7.56 -4.76 12.57
N LYS A 44 -8.40 -4.04 13.31
CA LYS A 44 -9.06 -2.81 12.84
C LYS A 44 -8.04 -1.75 12.41
N GLU A 45 -6.97 -1.55 13.18
CA GLU A 45 -5.91 -0.61 12.83
C GLU A 45 -5.15 -1.02 11.55
N ARG A 46 -4.80 -2.30 11.40
CA ARG A 46 -4.14 -2.82 10.21
C ARG A 46 -5.06 -2.79 8.99
N ALA A 47 -6.28 -3.27 9.12
CA ALA A 47 -7.30 -3.25 8.08
C ALA A 47 -7.54 -1.84 7.55
N ARG A 48 -7.49 -0.81 8.41
CA ARG A 48 -7.54 0.60 8.00
C ARG A 48 -6.37 1.00 7.09
N ARG A 49 -5.15 0.55 7.39
CA ARG A 49 -3.95 0.85 6.60
C ARG A 49 -3.96 0.13 5.25
N TYR A 50 -4.50 -1.10 5.19
CA TYR A 50 -4.59 -1.94 3.98
C TYR A 50 -5.93 -1.84 3.23
N ARG A 51 -6.71 -0.77 3.44
CA ARG A 51 -7.94 -0.53 2.66
C ARG A 51 -7.65 -0.45 1.15
N ASN A 52 -8.63 -0.77 0.33
CA ASN A 52 -8.54 -0.61 -1.12
C ASN A 52 -8.20 0.84 -1.50
N THR A 53 -7.43 0.96 -2.57
CA THR A 53 -7.11 2.22 -3.23
C THR A 53 -8.14 2.53 -4.32
N ASN A 54 -8.27 3.81 -4.62
CA ASN A 54 -9.05 4.34 -5.73
C ASN A 54 -8.15 5.31 -6.52
N GLU A 55 -8.68 5.86 -7.62
CA GLU A 55 -7.94 6.77 -8.48
C GLU A 55 -7.42 8.00 -7.72
N GLU A 56 -8.23 8.63 -6.87
CA GLU A 56 -7.84 9.81 -6.10
C GLU A 56 -6.65 9.52 -5.17
N LYS A 57 -6.69 8.42 -4.43
CA LYS A 57 -5.60 8.01 -3.54
C LYS A 57 -4.35 7.63 -4.33
N LEU A 58 -4.51 7.01 -5.51
CA LEU A 58 -3.39 6.69 -6.38
C LEU A 58 -2.74 7.98 -6.92
N LYS A 59 -3.53 8.96 -7.34
CA LYS A 59 -3.06 10.29 -7.75
C LYS A 59 -2.35 11.02 -6.62
N ALA A 60 -2.90 11.00 -5.41
CA ALA A 60 -2.25 11.60 -4.23
C ALA A 60 -0.90 10.94 -3.93
N PHE A 61 -0.82 9.61 -4.02
CA PHE A 61 0.43 8.86 -3.87
C PHE A 61 1.46 9.21 -4.95
N ILE A 62 1.06 9.24 -6.23
CA ILE A 62 1.95 9.65 -7.33
C ILE A 62 2.38 11.11 -7.17
N GLY A 63 1.48 11.99 -6.74
CA GLY A 63 1.79 13.39 -6.43
C GLY A 63 2.87 13.51 -5.35
N ALA A 64 2.80 12.68 -4.30
CA ALA A 64 3.83 12.63 -3.28
C ALA A 64 5.19 12.14 -3.83
N LEU A 65 5.21 11.17 -4.76
CA LEU A 65 6.44 10.72 -5.43
C LEU A 65 7.05 11.80 -6.35
N LEU A 66 6.21 12.56 -7.04
CA LEU A 66 6.65 13.68 -7.85
C LEU A 66 7.22 14.79 -6.97
N LEU A 67 6.55 15.08 -5.86
CA LEU A 67 7.00 16.09 -4.91
C LEU A 67 8.31 15.71 -4.23
N SER A 68 8.51 14.43 -3.85
CA SER A 68 9.79 13.98 -3.29
C SER A 68 10.93 14.20 -4.28
N SER A 69 10.67 14.01 -5.57
CA SER A 69 11.65 14.27 -6.64
C SER A 69 11.98 15.76 -6.77
N ILE A 70 10.98 16.64 -6.74
CA ILE A 70 11.15 18.11 -6.76
C ILE A 70 12.01 18.56 -5.56
N CYS A 71 11.76 17.97 -4.39
CA CYS A 71 12.50 18.28 -3.18
C CYS A 71 13.90 17.63 -3.10
N LYS A 72 14.32 16.86 -4.12
CA LYS A 72 15.57 16.07 -4.13
C LYS A 72 15.70 15.13 -2.93
N SER A 73 14.59 14.49 -2.59
CA SER A 73 14.42 13.60 -1.44
C SER A 73 14.27 12.13 -1.84
N ASP A 74 14.86 11.74 -2.96
CA ASP A 74 14.84 10.37 -3.48
C ASP A 74 15.53 9.36 -2.54
N LYS A 75 16.50 9.83 -1.76
CA LYS A 75 17.25 9.04 -0.76
C LYS A 75 16.82 9.30 0.67
N GLU A 76 15.80 10.14 0.87
CA GLU A 76 15.32 10.48 2.20
C GLU A 76 14.47 9.34 2.75
N ASP A 77 14.64 9.03 4.04
CA ASP A 77 13.78 8.07 4.72
C ASP A 77 12.33 8.57 4.77
N ILE A 78 11.36 7.67 4.64
CA ILE A 78 9.93 7.99 4.65
C ILE A 78 9.54 8.64 5.99
N GLY A 79 10.13 8.23 7.11
CA GLY A 79 9.88 8.84 8.42
C GLY A 79 10.27 10.32 8.47
N ASN A 80 11.41 10.67 7.85
CA ASN A 80 11.86 12.06 7.75
C ASN A 80 10.99 12.86 6.77
N LEU A 81 10.68 12.27 5.60
CA LEU A 81 9.86 12.90 4.57
C LEU A 81 8.46 13.27 5.09
N PHE A 82 7.91 12.43 5.96
CA PHE A 82 6.61 12.64 6.61
C PHE A 82 6.74 13.12 8.07
N SER A 83 7.86 13.72 8.47
CA SER A 83 8.03 14.27 9.82
C SER A 83 7.11 15.48 10.04
N SER A 84 6.55 15.61 11.25
CA SER A 84 5.76 16.80 11.68
C SER A 84 6.61 17.89 12.32
N GLY A 85 7.93 17.69 12.38
CA GLY A 85 8.86 18.63 12.99
C GLY A 85 9.04 19.92 12.18
N PRO A 86 9.83 20.88 12.69
CA PRO A 86 10.08 22.17 12.03
C PRO A 86 10.80 22.04 10.68
N THR A 87 11.51 20.92 10.47
CA THR A 87 12.17 20.57 9.20
C THR A 87 11.32 19.67 8.31
N GLY A 88 10.17 19.20 8.82
CA GLY A 88 9.22 18.39 8.09
C GLY A 88 8.52 19.18 7.00
N ARG A 89 7.93 18.47 6.04
CA ARG A 89 7.21 19.07 4.93
C ARG A 89 5.71 18.72 5.04
N PRO A 90 4.88 19.62 5.60
CA PRO A 90 3.48 19.31 5.90
C PRO A 90 2.66 18.86 4.69
N ILE A 91 3.04 19.32 3.50
CA ILE A 91 2.39 18.96 2.23
C ILE A 91 2.37 17.45 1.96
N PHE A 92 3.39 16.69 2.40
CA PHE A 92 3.39 15.23 2.24
C PHE A 92 2.29 14.60 3.09
N GLN A 93 2.21 14.99 4.38
CA GLN A 93 1.17 14.50 5.29
C GLN A 93 -0.24 14.93 4.89
N ALA A 94 -0.38 16.13 4.32
CA ALA A 94 -1.64 16.65 3.83
C ALA A 94 -2.17 15.86 2.61
N ALA A 95 -1.28 15.38 1.74
CA ALA A 95 -1.66 14.58 0.58
C ALA A 95 -1.98 13.12 0.97
N VAL A 96 -1.16 12.50 1.81
CA VAL A 96 -1.33 11.10 2.24
C VAL A 96 -0.64 10.88 3.59
N SER A 97 -1.16 9.97 4.42
CA SER A 97 -0.43 9.63 5.65
C SER A 97 0.83 8.78 5.33
N GLY A 98 1.93 8.99 6.06
CA GLY A 98 3.17 8.24 5.85
C GLY A 98 2.97 6.72 5.93
N LYS A 99 2.13 6.24 6.85
CA LYS A 99 1.77 4.81 6.94
C LYS A 99 1.00 4.29 5.73
N ARG A 100 0.17 5.12 5.10
CA ARG A 100 -0.52 4.74 3.86
C ARG A 100 0.46 4.75 2.69
N PHE A 101 1.38 5.72 2.65
CA PHE A 101 2.44 5.78 1.65
C PHE A 101 3.33 4.52 1.70
N GLU A 102 3.81 4.11 2.89
CA GLU A 102 4.57 2.86 3.10
C GLU A 102 3.81 1.63 2.54
N VAL A 103 2.52 1.51 2.86
CA VAL A 103 1.70 0.38 2.39
C VAL A 103 1.56 0.38 0.87
N LEU A 104 1.30 1.53 0.26
CA LEU A 104 1.16 1.64 -1.20
C LEU A 104 2.49 1.37 -1.92
N MET A 105 3.63 1.85 -1.39
CA MET A 105 4.96 1.52 -1.93
C MET A 105 5.18 0.01 -2.08
N VAL A 106 4.74 -0.79 -1.11
CA VAL A 106 4.92 -2.25 -1.13
C VAL A 106 3.85 -2.97 -1.95
N CYS A 107 2.62 -2.44 -1.97
CA CYS A 107 1.46 -3.12 -2.56
C CYS A 107 1.16 -2.72 -4.00
N LEU A 108 1.71 -1.61 -4.50
CA LEU A 108 1.47 -1.14 -5.87
C LEU A 108 1.86 -2.20 -6.90
N ARG A 109 0.96 -2.49 -7.85
CA ARG A 109 1.21 -3.44 -8.93
C ARG A 109 0.80 -2.84 -10.26
N PHE A 110 1.69 -2.99 -11.23
CA PHE A 110 1.47 -2.75 -12.66
C PHE A 110 1.25 -4.06 -13.44
N ASP A 111 1.44 -5.15 -12.70
CA ASP A 111 1.43 -6.57 -12.98
C ASP A 111 0.14 -7.39 -12.90
N ASN A 112 -0.14 -8.31 -13.83
CA ASN A 112 -0.90 -9.50 -13.46
C ASN A 112 0.04 -10.60 -12.92
N ALA A 113 -0.15 -10.98 -11.66
CA ALA A 113 0.68 -12.02 -11.04
C ALA A 113 0.50 -13.41 -11.70
N GLN A 114 -0.67 -13.68 -12.29
CA GLN A 114 -0.96 -14.98 -12.93
C GLN A 114 -0.19 -15.17 -14.24
N ASP A 115 0.04 -14.09 -14.99
CA ASP A 115 0.73 -14.13 -16.29
C ASP A 115 2.24 -14.33 -16.13
N ARG A 116 2.76 -14.08 -14.92
CA ARG A 116 4.16 -14.23 -14.58
C ARG A 116 4.62 -15.69 -14.59
N ASP A 117 3.75 -16.63 -14.24
CA ASP A 117 4.07 -18.06 -14.25
C ASP A 117 3.99 -18.66 -15.67
N TYR A 118 3.13 -18.13 -16.53
CA TYR A 118 3.08 -18.50 -17.95
C TYR A 118 4.41 -18.21 -18.68
N GLY A 119 5.09 -17.11 -18.36
CA GLY A 119 6.41 -16.79 -18.92
C GLY A 119 7.51 -17.78 -18.53
N LYS A 120 7.45 -18.36 -17.32
CA LYS A 120 8.42 -19.34 -16.83
C LYS A 120 8.21 -20.73 -17.41
N LEU A 121 6.96 -21.12 -17.64
CA LEU A 121 6.62 -22.40 -18.29
C LEU A 121 7.14 -22.48 -19.73
N LYS A 122 7.13 -21.36 -20.48
CA LYS A 122 7.68 -21.31 -21.85
C LYS A 122 9.20 -21.44 -21.92
N LEU A 123 9.92 -21.12 -20.84
CA LEU A 123 11.38 -21.23 -20.78
C LEU A 123 11.87 -22.62 -20.34
N LYS A 124 11.00 -23.47 -19.78
CA LYS A 124 11.34 -24.86 -19.40
C LYS A 124 11.09 -25.88 -20.52
N GLN A 125 10.54 -25.44 -21.66
CA GLN A 125 10.24 -26.29 -22.84
C GLN A 125 11.18 -26.00 -24.02
N LYS A 126 12.27 -25.27 -23.79
CA LYS A 126 13.38 -25.06 -24.72
C LYS A 126 14.66 -25.60 -24.09
#